data_AF-A0A514XF67-F1
#
_entry.id   AF-A0A514XF67-F1
#
_cell.length_a   1.000
_cell.length_b   1.000
_cell.length_c   1.000
_cell.angle_alpha   90.00
_cell.angle_beta   90.00
_cell.angle_gamma   90.00
#
_symmetry.space_group_name_H-M   'P 1'
#
loop_
_entity.id
_entity.type
_entity.pdbx_description
1 polymer ?
#
loop_
_entity_poly.entity_id
_entity_poly.type
_entity_poly.pdbx_seq_one_letter_code
_entity_poly.pdbx_strand_id
1 'polypeptide(L)'
;MKLLTSLLALTLTTSLIGCGSNFQTAERSSTDESSSLSAPTVSEPKMASQAMLSDLSEQLSVQSTNKLSAAQISAIVASAQMALESANLGKSNDLAAIIPVIIQGATTGVGTLNIADLVKKSNLLALIGDSTLNSLVNLSQDEVSTNLIQTVTSALFANLKLAGVSSGSQATAANTIIQALIGKLSGKDFDVSSLATVIESLAKGSVLGLGKLGNSSTVLQTILSSLGSGSLPGLNQLISQLGSSNNASTTLQNLIAAFTSGSNSGLGAIVGSGSGSSTLAKTLLTALMGGIKIAGATSPTASVVTSIVGSLLGSFLSKI
;
A
#
# COMPACT_ATOMS: atom_id res chain seq x y z
N MET A 1 5.03 -24.90 -45.41
CA MET A 1 3.81 -24.17 -45.01
C MET A 1 4.23 -22.95 -44.22
N LYS A 2 4.07 -21.75 -44.80
CA LYS A 2 4.37 -20.45 -44.19
C LYS A 2 3.13 -19.99 -43.42
N LEU A 3 3.26 -19.65 -42.13
CA LEU A 3 2.20 -18.96 -41.40
C LEU A 3 2.64 -17.52 -41.13
N LEU A 4 1.80 -16.61 -41.63
CA LEU A 4 1.99 -15.18 -41.66
C LEU A 4 1.93 -14.56 -40.25
N THR A 5 2.92 -13.72 -40.01
CA THR A 5 2.90 -12.55 -39.12
C THR A 5 1.74 -11.62 -39.45
N SER A 6 0.94 -11.24 -38.44
CA SER A 6 0.05 -10.08 -38.50
C SER A 6 0.37 -9.14 -37.35
N LEU A 7 1.12 -8.09 -37.69
CA LEU A 7 1.53 -6.98 -36.86
C LEU A 7 0.47 -5.87 -37.06
N LEU A 8 -0.36 -5.60 -36.05
CA LEU A 8 -1.29 -4.47 -36.08
C LEU A 8 -0.62 -3.28 -35.36
N ALA A 9 -0.03 -2.38 -36.13
CA ALA A 9 0.46 -1.09 -35.66
C ALA A 9 -0.72 -0.10 -35.65
N LEU A 10 -1.12 0.36 -34.47
CA LEU A 10 -2.12 1.40 -34.30
C LEU A 10 -1.40 2.76 -34.22
N THR A 11 -1.27 3.42 -35.35
CA THR A 11 -0.82 4.82 -35.45
C THR A 11 -2.00 5.74 -35.18
N LEU A 12 -2.00 6.41 -34.01
CA LEU A 12 -2.90 7.53 -33.75
C LEU A 12 -2.17 8.84 -34.13
N THR A 13 -2.56 9.39 -35.27
CA THR A 13 -2.23 10.77 -35.68
C THR A 13 -3.34 11.70 -35.21
N THR A 14 -3.03 12.67 -34.35
CA THR A 14 -3.87 13.86 -34.13
C THR A 14 -3.04 15.10 -34.38
N SER A 15 -3.48 15.87 -35.37
CA SER A 15 -2.91 17.14 -35.80
C SER A 15 -3.89 18.29 -35.53
N LEU A 16 -3.34 19.36 -34.94
CA LEU A 16 -3.65 20.80 -35.07
C LEU A 16 -5.09 21.33 -34.91
N ILE A 17 -5.23 22.33 -34.01
CA ILE A 17 -5.76 23.71 -34.16
C ILE A 17 -5.23 24.46 -32.91
N GLY A 18 -4.57 25.62 -32.91
CA GLY A 18 -4.50 26.70 -33.89
C GLY A 18 -5.31 27.92 -33.43
N CYS A 19 -4.85 28.66 -32.40
CA CYS A 19 -5.29 30.03 -32.12
C CYS A 19 -4.13 30.84 -31.53
N GLY A 20 -3.44 31.56 -32.40
CA GLY A 20 -2.61 32.70 -32.05
C GLY A 20 -3.33 33.97 -32.49
N SER A 21 -3.37 34.98 -31.62
CA SER A 21 -3.61 36.36 -32.01
C SER A 21 -2.84 37.27 -31.08
N ASN A 22 -1.71 37.75 -31.59
CA ASN A 22 -1.08 39.00 -31.18
C ASN A 22 -2.04 40.15 -31.51
N PHE A 23 -2.32 41.01 -30.54
CA PHE A 23 -2.82 42.36 -30.80
C PHE A 23 -1.91 43.34 -30.07
N GLN A 24 -1.32 44.25 -30.85
CA GLN A 24 -0.40 45.29 -30.41
C GLN A 24 -1.15 46.45 -29.73
N THR A 25 -0.52 46.92 -28.65
CA THR A 25 -0.24 48.31 -28.30
C THR A 25 -1.36 49.36 -28.41
N ALA A 26 -1.79 49.86 -27.25
CA ALA A 26 -2.16 51.26 -27.07
C ALA A 26 -1.59 51.77 -25.74
N GLU A 27 -0.64 52.70 -25.84
CA GLU A 27 -0.21 53.56 -24.75
C GLU A 27 -1.39 54.43 -24.31
N ARG A 28 -1.64 54.52 -22.99
CA ARG A 28 -2.15 55.74 -22.38
C ARG A 28 -1.80 55.79 -20.89
N SER A 29 -0.99 56.80 -20.59
CA SER A 29 -0.62 57.30 -19.29
C SER A 29 -1.83 57.79 -18.48
N SER A 30 -1.96 57.34 -17.24
CA SER A 30 -2.34 58.19 -16.10
C SER A 30 -2.09 57.43 -14.80
N THR A 31 -1.18 57.98 -14.00
CA THR A 31 -1.06 57.82 -12.55
C THR A 31 -2.41 57.94 -11.87
N ASP A 32 -2.76 56.95 -11.05
CA ASP A 32 -3.53 57.14 -9.82
C ASP A 32 -3.11 56.08 -8.80
N GLU A 33 -2.63 56.56 -7.66
CA GLU A 33 -2.54 55.79 -6.43
C GLU A 33 -3.94 55.32 -6.05
N SER A 34 -4.14 54.00 -6.00
CA SER A 34 -5.19 53.46 -5.15
C SER A 34 -4.81 52.06 -4.69
N SER A 35 -4.51 52.00 -3.40
CA SER A 35 -4.21 50.83 -2.59
C SER A 35 -5.34 49.79 -2.72
N SER A 36 -5.22 48.85 -3.64
CA SER A 36 -6.01 47.62 -3.61
C SER A 36 -5.29 46.62 -2.71
N LEU A 37 -5.81 46.49 -1.48
CA LEU A 37 -5.51 45.37 -0.60
C LEU A 37 -5.57 44.07 -1.43
N SER A 38 -4.44 43.38 -1.54
CA SER A 38 -4.40 41.99 -1.94
C SER A 38 -5.30 41.23 -0.98
N ALA A 39 -6.52 40.93 -1.42
CA ALA A 39 -7.32 39.90 -0.78
C ALA A 39 -6.42 38.67 -0.68
N PRO A 40 -6.28 38.04 0.50
CA PRO A 40 -5.57 36.78 0.57
C PRO A 40 -6.25 35.86 -0.43
N THR A 41 -5.51 35.37 -1.41
CA THR A 41 -5.92 34.22 -2.21
C THR A 41 -6.22 33.13 -1.21
N VAL A 42 -7.50 32.98 -0.85
CA VAL A 42 -8.01 31.83 -0.12
C VAL A 42 -7.61 30.66 -1.00
N SER A 43 -6.53 29.99 -0.62
CA SER A 43 -6.08 28.79 -1.29
C SER A 43 -7.27 27.86 -1.27
N GLU A 44 -7.83 27.50 -2.43
CA GLU A 44 -8.92 26.52 -2.48
C GLU A 44 -8.51 25.33 -1.62
N PRO A 45 -9.40 24.83 -0.74
CA PRO A 45 -9.07 23.67 0.07
C PRO A 45 -8.69 22.51 -0.86
N LYS A 46 -7.42 22.10 -0.80
CA LYS A 46 -6.90 21.01 -1.60
C LYS A 46 -7.70 19.76 -1.28
N MET A 47 -8.31 19.17 -2.30
CA MET A 47 -9.19 18.02 -2.10
C MET A 47 -8.36 16.79 -1.74
N ALA A 48 -8.96 15.84 -1.01
CA ALA A 48 -8.22 14.68 -0.47
C ALA A 48 -7.49 13.91 -1.57
N SER A 49 -8.12 13.72 -2.72
CA SER A 49 -7.53 13.10 -3.92
C SER A 49 -6.25 13.82 -4.39
N GLN A 50 -6.24 15.14 -4.42
CA GLN A 50 -5.08 15.94 -4.81
C GLN A 50 -4.01 15.98 -3.73
N ALA A 51 -4.39 16.00 -2.45
CA ALA A 51 -3.46 15.91 -1.32
C ALA A 51 -2.70 14.58 -1.36
N MET A 52 -3.41 13.47 -1.51
CA MET A 52 -2.81 12.14 -1.61
C MET A 52 -1.86 11.98 -2.81
N LEU A 53 -2.21 12.54 -3.98
CA LEU A 53 -1.31 12.54 -5.15
C LEU A 53 -0.03 13.35 -4.90
N SER A 54 -0.16 14.48 -4.21
CA SER A 54 0.97 15.34 -3.86
C SER A 54 1.92 14.63 -2.90
N ASP A 55 1.39 14.02 -1.85
CA ASP A 55 2.16 13.26 -0.88
C ASP A 55 2.81 12.04 -1.53
N LEU A 56 2.13 11.40 -2.49
CA LEU A 56 2.71 10.32 -3.30
C LEU A 56 3.91 10.82 -4.09
N SER A 57 3.75 11.92 -4.82
CA SER A 57 4.86 12.53 -5.57
C SER A 57 6.02 12.92 -4.67
N GLU A 58 5.73 13.52 -3.51
CA GLU A 58 6.73 13.95 -2.53
C GLU A 58 7.47 12.75 -1.94
N GLN A 59 6.77 11.73 -1.46
CA GLN A 59 7.38 10.54 -0.85
C GLN A 59 8.23 9.75 -1.86
N LEU A 60 7.76 9.63 -3.10
CA LEU A 60 8.54 9.05 -4.19
C LEU A 60 9.82 9.85 -4.48
N SER A 61 9.76 11.19 -4.35
CA SER A 61 10.89 12.09 -4.56
C SER A 61 11.87 12.11 -3.39
N VAL A 62 11.40 12.08 -2.13
CA VAL A 62 12.25 12.03 -0.93
C VAL A 62 13.04 10.72 -0.86
N GLN A 63 12.39 9.61 -1.23
CA GLN A 63 13.03 8.29 -1.27
C GLN A 63 13.82 8.05 -2.57
N SER A 64 13.85 9.03 -3.48
CA SER A 64 14.64 8.98 -4.73
C SER A 64 16.15 9.08 -4.50
N THR A 65 16.60 9.37 -3.26
CA THR A 65 18.01 9.39 -2.86
C THR A 65 18.78 8.11 -3.16
N ASN A 66 18.13 7.05 -3.66
CA ASN A 66 18.86 5.91 -4.22
C ASN A 66 18.45 5.33 -5.59
N LYS A 67 17.24 5.44 -6.18
CA LYS A 67 16.90 4.54 -7.32
C LYS A 67 15.85 4.97 -8.38
N LEU A 68 15.17 6.11 -8.28
CA LEU A 68 14.15 6.51 -9.28
C LEU A 68 14.48 7.85 -9.94
N SER A 69 14.33 7.91 -11.27
CA SER A 69 14.39 9.14 -12.04
C SER A 69 13.10 9.95 -11.93
N ALA A 70 13.17 11.26 -12.14
CA ALA A 70 11.99 12.14 -12.17
C ALA A 70 10.94 11.66 -13.20
N ALA A 71 11.38 11.10 -14.34
CA ALA A 71 10.49 10.52 -15.34
C ALA A 71 9.73 9.30 -14.80
N GLN A 72 10.38 8.43 -14.02
CA GLN A 72 9.73 7.28 -13.39
C GLN A 72 8.72 7.70 -12.32
N ILE A 73 9.06 8.71 -11.51
CA ILE A 73 8.14 9.27 -10.51
C ILE A 73 6.93 9.87 -11.21
N SER A 74 7.15 10.69 -12.24
CA SER A 74 6.09 11.30 -13.04
C SER A 74 5.18 10.25 -13.69
N ALA A 75 5.73 9.16 -14.20
CA ALA A 75 4.92 8.07 -14.77
C ALA A 75 4.01 7.38 -13.74
N ILE A 76 4.49 7.18 -12.51
CA ILE A 76 3.69 6.59 -11.42
C ILE A 76 2.56 7.55 -11.01
N VAL A 77 2.89 8.83 -10.78
CA VAL A 77 1.92 9.85 -10.36
C VAL A 77 0.88 10.10 -11.46
N ALA A 78 1.30 10.19 -12.72
CA ALA A 78 0.40 10.33 -13.87
C ALA A 78 -0.56 9.13 -13.99
N SER A 79 -0.08 7.91 -13.75
CA SER A 79 -0.93 6.72 -13.75
C SER A 79 -1.96 6.74 -12.63
N ALA A 80 -1.60 7.22 -11.43
CA ALA A 80 -2.52 7.42 -10.32
C ALA A 80 -3.56 8.51 -10.63
N GLN A 81 -3.14 9.63 -11.22
CA GLN A 81 -4.02 10.72 -11.62
C GLN A 81 -5.03 10.27 -12.70
N MET A 82 -4.56 9.59 -13.74
CA MET A 82 -5.44 9.04 -14.79
C MET A 82 -6.48 8.07 -14.22
N ALA A 83 -6.10 7.24 -13.24
CA ALA A 83 -7.04 6.33 -12.58
C ALA A 83 -8.13 7.09 -11.81
N LEU A 84 -7.77 8.17 -11.10
CA LEU A 84 -8.73 9.04 -10.42
C LEU A 84 -9.67 9.76 -11.39
N GLU A 85 -9.13 10.30 -12.49
CA GLU A 85 -9.94 10.96 -13.52
C GLU A 85 -10.92 9.98 -14.17
N SER A 86 -10.44 8.76 -14.49
CA SER A 86 -11.27 7.69 -15.06
C SER A 86 -12.38 7.23 -14.11
N ALA A 87 -12.13 7.27 -12.80
CA ALA A 87 -13.13 6.97 -11.77
C ALA A 87 -14.02 8.16 -11.40
N ASN A 88 -13.81 9.34 -12.02
CA ASN A 88 -14.45 10.61 -11.65
C ASN A 88 -14.22 11.01 -10.16
N LEU A 89 -13.04 10.68 -9.63
CA LEU A 89 -12.63 10.93 -8.24
C LEU A 89 -11.51 11.97 -8.11
N GLY A 90 -11.03 12.56 -9.21
CA GLY A 90 -10.00 13.61 -9.18
C GLY A 90 -10.43 14.88 -8.42
N LYS A 91 -11.73 14.98 -8.12
CA LYS A 91 -12.34 15.99 -7.27
C LYS A 91 -13.18 15.34 -6.15
N SER A 92 -12.68 14.29 -5.52
CA SER A 92 -13.36 13.67 -4.37
C SER A 92 -12.63 13.91 -3.05
N ASN A 93 -13.42 13.88 -1.96
CA ASN A 93 -12.97 13.78 -0.57
C ASN A 93 -13.30 12.42 0.08
N ASP A 94 -13.94 11.51 -0.66
CA ASP A 94 -14.26 10.16 -0.18
C ASP A 94 -13.01 9.27 -0.19
N LEU A 95 -12.29 9.24 0.93
CA LEU A 95 -11.07 8.44 1.10
C LEU A 95 -11.29 6.95 0.82
N ALA A 96 -12.46 6.41 1.14
CA ALA A 96 -12.75 4.99 0.91
C ALA A 96 -12.82 4.65 -0.59
N ALA A 97 -13.29 5.60 -1.41
CA ALA A 97 -13.28 5.48 -2.87
C ALA A 97 -11.91 5.84 -3.49
N ILE A 98 -11.24 6.86 -2.97
CA ILE A 98 -9.99 7.40 -3.52
C ILE A 98 -8.81 6.45 -3.31
N ILE A 99 -8.62 5.94 -2.09
CA ILE A 99 -7.48 5.07 -1.72
C ILE A 99 -7.28 3.91 -2.70
N PRO A 100 -8.28 3.05 -2.97
CA PRO A 100 -8.07 1.91 -3.84
C PRO A 100 -7.72 2.32 -5.28
N VAL A 101 -8.26 3.44 -5.76
CA VAL A 101 -8.01 3.95 -7.12
C VAL A 101 -6.60 4.53 -7.25
N ILE A 102 -6.15 5.33 -6.29
CA ILE A 102 -4.76 5.85 -6.27
C ILE A 102 -3.77 4.69 -6.24
N ILE A 103 -3.97 3.73 -5.34
CA ILE A 103 -3.06 2.57 -5.22
C ILE A 103 -3.06 1.76 -6.51
N GLN A 104 -4.23 1.49 -7.10
CA GLN A 104 -4.33 0.76 -8.37
C GLN A 104 -3.58 1.49 -9.50
N GLY A 105 -3.81 2.79 -9.65
CA GLY A 105 -3.18 3.60 -10.70
C GLY A 105 -1.67 3.72 -10.50
N ALA A 106 -1.20 4.02 -9.28
CA ALA A 106 0.22 4.07 -8.95
C ALA A 106 0.90 2.71 -9.17
N THR A 107 0.24 1.62 -8.75
CA THR A 107 0.75 0.25 -8.93
C THR A 107 0.83 -0.14 -10.42
N THR A 108 -0.15 0.30 -11.21
CA THR A 108 -0.11 0.15 -12.68
C THR A 108 1.07 0.92 -13.26
N GLY A 109 1.31 2.14 -12.80
CA GLY A 109 2.48 2.94 -13.16
C GLY A 109 3.79 2.22 -12.84
N VAL A 110 3.92 1.56 -11.68
CA VAL A 110 5.09 0.71 -11.38
C VAL A 110 5.25 -0.43 -12.40
N GLY A 111 4.14 -1.03 -12.83
CA GLY A 111 4.14 -2.07 -13.86
C GLY A 111 4.68 -1.59 -15.21
N THR A 112 4.38 -0.36 -15.61
CA THR A 112 4.85 0.21 -16.89
C THR A 112 6.34 0.55 -16.89
N LEU A 113 6.95 0.75 -15.70
CA LEU A 113 8.39 1.01 -15.59
C LEU A 113 9.26 -0.21 -15.91
N ASN A 114 8.67 -1.40 -16.07
CA ASN A 114 9.35 -2.66 -16.40
C ASN A 114 10.60 -2.93 -15.52
N ILE A 115 10.49 -2.66 -14.22
CA ILE A 115 11.58 -2.89 -13.27
C ILE A 115 11.78 -4.41 -13.11
N ALA A 116 12.91 -4.93 -13.62
CA ALA A 116 13.23 -6.35 -13.56
C ALA A 116 13.58 -6.83 -12.13
N ASP A 117 14.20 -5.96 -11.34
CA ASP A 117 14.58 -6.26 -9.95
C ASP A 117 13.33 -6.28 -9.06
N LEU A 118 12.97 -7.49 -8.61
CA LEU A 118 11.80 -7.72 -7.77
C LEU A 118 11.87 -6.97 -6.45
N VAL A 119 13.05 -6.88 -5.81
CA VAL A 119 13.20 -6.20 -4.53
C VAL A 119 12.98 -4.69 -4.70
N LYS A 120 13.56 -4.09 -5.75
CA LYS A 120 13.30 -2.68 -6.09
C LYS A 120 11.83 -2.43 -6.37
N LYS A 121 11.19 -3.31 -7.14
CA LYS A 121 9.76 -3.24 -7.45
C LYS A 121 8.91 -3.33 -6.18
N SER A 122 9.17 -4.31 -5.31
CA SER A 122 8.42 -4.50 -4.06
C SER A 122 8.63 -3.36 -3.08
N ASN A 123 9.84 -2.79 -2.99
CA ASN A 123 10.09 -1.60 -2.18
C ASN A 123 9.33 -0.37 -2.69
N LEU A 124 9.19 -0.23 -4.01
CA LEU A 124 8.40 0.83 -4.61
C LEU A 124 6.90 0.68 -4.33
N LEU A 125 6.38 -0.55 -4.39
CA LEU A 125 5.01 -0.85 -3.97
C LEU A 125 4.80 -0.56 -2.47
N ALA A 126 5.75 -0.95 -1.63
CA ALA A 126 5.71 -0.61 -0.21
C ALA A 126 5.71 0.90 0.01
N LEU A 127 6.47 1.65 -0.78
CA LEU A 127 6.51 3.12 -0.72
C LEU A 127 5.18 3.77 -1.14
N ILE A 128 4.48 3.21 -2.13
CA ILE A 128 3.12 3.65 -2.48
C ILE A 128 2.17 3.45 -1.29
N GLY A 129 2.18 2.26 -0.67
CA GLY A 129 1.37 1.99 0.51
C GLY A 129 1.71 2.90 1.68
N ASP A 130 3.00 3.08 1.94
CA ASP A 130 3.56 3.95 2.99
C ASP A 130 3.15 5.41 2.82
N SER A 131 3.28 5.94 1.61
CA SER A 131 2.83 7.28 1.25
C SER A 131 1.32 7.43 1.45
N THR A 132 0.53 6.45 1.01
CA THR A 132 -0.93 6.48 1.18
C THR A 132 -1.32 6.47 2.66
N LEU A 133 -0.60 5.71 3.50
CA LEU A 133 -0.79 5.73 4.95
C LEU A 133 -0.42 7.09 5.57
N ASN A 134 0.68 7.71 5.12
CA ASN A 134 1.05 9.06 5.58
C ASN A 134 -0.02 10.09 5.20
N SER A 135 -0.53 10.06 3.97
CA SER A 135 -1.63 10.95 3.57
C SER A 135 -2.88 10.72 4.39
N LEU A 136 -3.18 9.46 4.70
CA LEU A 136 -4.32 9.13 5.54
C LEU A 136 -4.18 9.74 6.94
N VAL A 137 -3.00 9.66 7.55
CA VAL A 137 -2.70 10.32 8.83
C VAL A 137 -2.89 11.83 8.71
N ASN A 138 -2.31 12.45 7.68
CA ASN A 138 -2.36 13.90 7.49
C ASN A 138 -3.76 14.45 7.17
N LEU A 139 -4.62 13.63 6.56
CA LEU A 139 -5.98 14.01 6.18
C LEU A 139 -7.03 13.63 7.23
N SER A 140 -6.68 12.75 8.16
CA SER A 140 -7.54 12.41 9.30
C SER A 140 -7.45 13.55 10.32
N GLN A 141 -8.57 14.20 10.60
CA GLN A 141 -8.62 15.30 11.58
C GLN A 141 -8.73 14.79 13.02
N ASP A 142 -9.18 13.55 13.20
CA ASP A 142 -9.35 12.85 14.48
C ASP A 142 -8.59 11.51 14.43
N GLU A 143 -9.29 10.39 14.59
CA GLU A 143 -8.71 9.04 14.58
C GLU A 143 -8.56 8.50 13.15
N VAL A 144 -7.39 7.92 12.84
CA VAL A 144 -7.19 7.25 11.55
C VAL A 144 -8.06 5.99 11.48
N SER A 145 -9.00 5.96 10.54
CA SER A 145 -9.89 4.79 10.39
C SER A 145 -9.12 3.50 10.06
N THR A 146 -9.24 2.51 10.94
CA THR A 146 -8.70 1.15 10.76
C THR A 146 -9.20 0.48 9.48
N ASN A 147 -10.43 0.78 9.06
CA ASN A 147 -10.99 0.33 7.79
C ASN A 147 -10.26 0.94 6.58
N LEU A 148 -9.82 2.20 6.68
CA LEU A 148 -9.03 2.83 5.61
C LEU A 148 -7.61 2.25 5.56
N ILE A 149 -6.99 1.95 6.70
CA ILE A 149 -5.69 1.21 6.76
C ILE A 149 -5.82 -0.19 6.12
N GLN A 150 -6.90 -0.91 6.43
CA GLN A 150 -7.22 -2.19 5.81
C GLN A 150 -7.43 -2.04 4.30
N THR A 151 -8.06 -0.94 3.86
CA THR A 151 -8.30 -0.65 2.44
C THR A 151 -7.00 -0.38 1.71
N VAL A 152 -6.07 0.40 2.30
CA VAL A 152 -4.74 0.65 1.74
C VAL A 152 -4.00 -0.66 1.50
N THR A 153 -3.89 -1.51 2.51
CA THR A 153 -3.19 -2.79 2.37
C THR A 153 -3.91 -3.76 1.45
N SER A 154 -5.24 -3.87 1.53
CA SER A 154 -5.99 -4.74 0.63
C SER A 154 -5.82 -4.34 -0.83
N ALA A 155 -5.91 -3.04 -1.15
CA ALA A 155 -5.69 -2.56 -2.50
C ALA A 155 -4.25 -2.82 -2.95
N LEU A 156 -3.25 -2.60 -2.10
CA LEU A 156 -1.85 -2.80 -2.46
C LEU A 156 -1.56 -4.25 -2.84
N PHE A 157 -1.97 -5.20 -1.99
CA PHE A 157 -1.72 -6.61 -2.24
C PHE A 157 -2.60 -7.19 -3.35
N ALA A 158 -3.81 -6.68 -3.55
CA ALA A 158 -4.66 -7.10 -4.67
C ALA A 158 -4.08 -6.70 -6.05
N ASN A 159 -3.29 -5.62 -6.10
CA ASN A 159 -2.77 -5.07 -7.34
C ASN A 159 -1.33 -5.56 -7.69
N LEU A 160 -0.78 -6.57 -6.99
CA LEU A 160 0.57 -7.09 -7.31
C LEU A 160 0.72 -7.52 -8.78
N LYS A 161 -0.33 -8.09 -9.37
CA LYS A 161 -0.32 -8.46 -10.79
C LYS A 161 -0.20 -7.25 -11.72
N LEU A 162 -0.87 -6.14 -11.38
CA LEU A 162 -0.79 -4.88 -12.15
C LEU A 162 0.61 -4.26 -12.07
N ALA A 163 1.32 -4.47 -10.96
CA ALA A 163 2.72 -4.09 -10.82
C ALA A 163 3.69 -4.93 -11.68
N GLY A 164 3.17 -5.93 -12.41
CA GLY A 164 4.00 -6.91 -13.11
C GLY A 164 4.75 -7.84 -12.16
N VAL A 165 4.19 -8.17 -10.99
CA VAL A 165 4.69 -9.24 -10.12
C VAL A 165 4.07 -10.56 -10.56
N SER A 166 4.90 -11.46 -11.09
CA SER A 166 4.48 -12.80 -11.51
C SER A 166 3.96 -13.62 -10.32
N SER A 167 3.10 -14.60 -10.56
CA SER A 167 2.56 -15.49 -9.51
C SER A 167 3.66 -16.17 -8.69
N GLY A 168 4.76 -16.61 -9.32
CA GLY A 168 5.92 -17.19 -8.63
C GLY A 168 6.70 -16.22 -7.75
N SER A 169 6.54 -14.91 -7.97
CA SER A 169 7.23 -13.85 -7.23
C SER A 169 6.35 -13.15 -6.19
N GLN A 170 5.04 -13.45 -6.15
CA GLN A 170 4.10 -12.78 -5.24
C GLN A 170 4.41 -13.05 -3.77
N ALA A 171 4.92 -14.24 -3.43
CA ALA A 171 5.29 -14.57 -2.06
C ALA A 171 6.46 -13.70 -1.56
N THR A 172 7.51 -13.57 -2.38
CA THR A 172 8.64 -12.68 -2.10
C THR A 172 8.21 -11.22 -2.05
N ALA A 173 7.39 -10.77 -3.00
CA ALA A 173 6.89 -9.39 -3.00
C ALA A 173 6.06 -9.10 -1.75
N ALA A 174 5.18 -10.03 -1.36
CA ALA A 174 4.35 -9.90 -0.18
C ALA A 174 5.19 -9.78 1.10
N ASN A 175 6.23 -10.60 1.22
CA ASN A 175 7.19 -10.56 2.31
C ASN A 175 7.89 -9.19 2.43
N THR A 176 8.46 -8.71 1.32
CA THR A 176 9.15 -7.41 1.30
C THR A 176 8.20 -6.24 1.61
N ILE A 177 6.99 -6.27 1.05
CA ILE A 177 6.02 -5.20 1.26
C ILE A 177 5.56 -5.15 2.72
N ILE A 178 5.15 -6.28 3.31
CA ILE A 178 4.65 -6.28 4.69
C ILE A 178 5.75 -5.89 5.69
N GLN A 179 6.98 -6.37 5.45
CA GLN A 179 8.14 -5.99 6.26
C GLN A 179 8.34 -4.47 6.24
N ALA A 180 8.36 -3.88 5.05
CA ALA A 180 8.58 -2.45 4.88
C ALA A 180 7.44 -1.61 5.46
N LEU A 181 6.18 -2.00 5.26
CA LEU A 181 5.03 -1.27 5.81
C LEU A 181 5.05 -1.27 7.34
N ILE A 182 5.24 -2.44 7.96
CA ILE A 182 5.29 -2.54 9.43
C ILE A 182 6.50 -1.78 10.00
N GLY A 183 7.67 -1.94 9.39
CA GLY A 183 8.90 -1.29 9.83
C GLY A 183 8.92 0.24 9.61
N LYS A 184 7.90 0.81 8.98
CA LYS A 184 7.74 2.26 8.78
C LYS A 184 6.59 2.87 9.58
N LEU A 185 5.95 2.11 10.47
CA LEU A 185 4.89 2.62 11.33
C LEU A 185 5.43 3.46 12.50
N SER A 186 6.69 3.27 12.91
CA SER A 186 7.27 3.97 14.05
C SER A 186 7.33 5.49 13.87
N GLY A 187 7.35 5.97 12.63
CA GLY A 187 7.40 7.38 12.27
C GLY A 187 6.04 7.97 11.92
N LYS A 188 4.94 7.25 12.16
CA LYS A 188 3.59 7.72 11.89
C LYS A 188 2.88 8.02 13.19
N ASP A 189 2.30 9.21 13.26
CA ASP A 189 1.45 9.62 14.37
C ASP A 189 0.04 9.10 14.11
N PHE A 190 -0.14 7.78 14.20
CA PHE A 190 -1.48 7.24 14.19
C PHE A 190 -2.14 7.61 15.51
N ASP A 191 -2.99 8.63 15.47
CA ASP A 191 -4.03 8.79 16.47
C ASP A 191 -5.01 7.64 16.27
N VAL A 192 -4.67 6.48 16.83
CA VAL A 192 -5.51 5.29 16.92
C VAL A 192 -5.32 4.72 18.30
N SER A 193 -6.39 4.16 18.85
CA SER A 193 -6.45 3.61 20.21
C SER A 193 -5.26 2.69 20.59
N SER A 194 -4.61 2.04 19.61
CA SER A 194 -3.29 1.44 19.80
C SER A 194 -2.57 1.09 18.48
N LEU A 195 -1.23 1.10 18.48
CA LEU A 195 -0.39 0.54 17.41
C LEU A 195 -0.75 -0.92 17.06
N ALA A 196 -1.20 -1.70 18.05
CA ALA A 196 -1.67 -3.07 17.82
C ALA A 196 -2.87 -3.09 16.87
N THR A 197 -3.82 -2.16 16.99
CA THR A 197 -4.98 -2.04 16.10
C THR A 197 -4.57 -1.73 14.65
N VAL A 198 -3.53 -0.91 14.45
CA VAL A 198 -2.96 -0.65 13.11
C VAL A 198 -2.37 -1.92 12.53
N ILE A 199 -1.55 -2.64 13.30
CA ILE A 199 -0.94 -3.90 12.87
C ILE A 199 -2.02 -4.93 12.52
N GLU A 200 -3.07 -5.04 13.33
CA GLU A 200 -4.22 -5.90 13.05
C GLU A 200 -4.89 -5.54 11.71
N SER A 201 -5.12 -4.25 11.48
CA SER A 201 -5.76 -3.75 10.25
C SER A 201 -4.90 -3.98 9.00
N LEU A 202 -3.59 -3.72 9.11
CA LEU A 202 -2.61 -4.00 8.05
C LEU A 202 -2.57 -5.49 7.71
N ALA A 203 -2.52 -6.34 8.73
CA ALA A 203 -2.46 -7.79 8.55
C ALA A 203 -3.74 -8.32 7.88
N LYS A 204 -4.90 -7.87 8.36
CA LYS A 204 -6.20 -8.20 7.78
C LYS A 204 -6.32 -7.77 6.32
N GLY A 205 -5.96 -6.52 6.02
CA GLY A 205 -6.00 -5.99 4.66
C GLY A 205 -5.03 -6.70 3.73
N SER A 206 -3.82 -7.01 4.19
CA SER A 206 -2.82 -7.76 3.42
C SER A 206 -3.35 -9.13 3.01
N VAL A 207 -3.90 -9.90 3.96
CA VAL A 207 -4.51 -11.20 3.67
C VAL A 207 -5.66 -11.06 2.68
N LEU A 208 -6.60 -10.14 2.90
CA LEU A 208 -7.73 -9.88 2.00
C LEU A 208 -7.27 -9.53 0.58
N GLY A 209 -6.25 -8.68 0.44
CA GLY A 209 -5.68 -8.31 -0.85
C GLY A 209 -5.06 -9.51 -1.57
N LEU A 210 -4.31 -10.35 -0.84
CA LEU A 210 -3.74 -11.58 -1.37
C LEU A 210 -4.81 -12.59 -1.82
N GLY A 211 -5.93 -12.66 -1.09
CA GLY A 211 -7.08 -13.49 -1.46
C GLY A 211 -7.69 -13.10 -2.82
N LYS A 212 -7.63 -11.81 -3.17
CA LYS A 212 -8.15 -11.28 -4.46
C LYS A 212 -7.25 -11.61 -5.65
N LEU A 213 -6.05 -12.14 -5.45
CA LEU A 213 -5.14 -12.50 -6.54
C LEU A 213 -5.62 -13.73 -7.35
N GLY A 214 -6.62 -14.49 -6.87
CA GLY A 214 -7.14 -15.65 -7.59
C GLY A 214 -6.10 -16.76 -7.80
N ASN A 215 -5.17 -16.92 -6.86
CA ASN A 215 -4.17 -17.98 -6.89
C ASN A 215 -4.77 -19.32 -6.46
N SER A 216 -4.10 -20.43 -6.82
CA SER A 216 -4.42 -21.73 -6.24
C SER A 216 -4.17 -21.74 -4.73
N SER A 217 -4.83 -22.66 -4.02
CA SER A 217 -4.65 -22.81 -2.57
C SER A 217 -3.20 -23.07 -2.18
N THR A 218 -2.43 -23.82 -2.98
CA THR A 218 -1.00 -24.06 -2.75
C THR A 218 -0.16 -22.79 -2.88
N VAL A 219 -0.38 -22.00 -3.94
CA VAL A 219 0.35 -20.74 -4.12
C VAL A 219 -0.02 -19.74 -3.01
N LEU A 220 -1.30 -19.67 -2.64
CA LEU A 220 -1.74 -18.82 -1.55
C LEU A 220 -1.12 -19.23 -0.21
N GLN A 221 -0.97 -20.53 0.08
CA GLN A 221 -0.25 -21.01 1.26
C GLN A 221 1.20 -20.51 1.27
N THR A 222 1.93 -20.63 0.15
CA THR A 222 3.29 -20.12 0.05
C THR A 222 3.35 -18.62 0.31
N ILE A 223 2.44 -17.86 -0.31
CA ILE A 223 2.38 -16.41 -0.12
C ILE A 223 2.08 -16.05 1.34
N LEU A 224 1.12 -16.70 2.00
CA LEU A 224 0.79 -16.44 3.40
C LEU A 224 1.92 -16.82 4.35
N SER A 225 2.62 -17.92 4.06
CA SER A 225 3.82 -18.28 4.82
C SER A 225 4.90 -17.21 4.69
N SER A 226 5.13 -16.70 3.47
CA SER A 226 6.05 -15.57 3.24
C SER A 226 5.57 -14.25 3.86
N LEU A 227 4.26 -14.00 3.91
CA LEU A 227 3.68 -12.86 4.61
C LEU A 227 3.98 -12.95 6.12
N GLY A 228 3.76 -14.12 6.72
CA GLY A 228 4.05 -14.37 8.13
C GLY A 228 5.54 -14.26 8.46
N SER A 229 6.42 -14.76 7.59
CA SER A 229 7.87 -14.63 7.81
C SER A 229 8.38 -13.20 7.62
N GLY A 230 7.69 -12.38 6.82
CA GLY A 230 8.06 -10.98 6.55
C GLY A 230 7.60 -10.02 7.63
N SER A 231 6.51 -10.35 8.33
CA SER A 231 5.99 -9.49 9.39
C SER A 231 6.92 -9.41 10.59
N LEU A 232 7.58 -10.50 10.98
CA LEU A 232 8.43 -10.50 12.17
C LEU A 232 9.67 -9.59 12.05
N PRO A 233 10.46 -9.60 10.95
CA PRO A 233 11.51 -8.61 10.75
C PRO A 233 10.98 -7.17 10.78
N GLY A 234 9.81 -6.92 10.18
CA GLY A 234 9.16 -5.61 10.24
C GLY A 234 8.78 -5.20 11.67
N LEU A 235 8.21 -6.12 12.45
CA LEU A 235 7.86 -5.91 13.86
C LEU A 235 9.10 -5.66 14.73
N ASN A 236 10.19 -6.41 14.52
CA ASN A 236 11.45 -6.19 15.21
C ASN A 236 12.04 -4.81 14.88
N GLN A 237 11.99 -4.40 13.59
CA GLN A 237 12.41 -3.07 13.17
C GLN A 237 11.56 -1.99 13.84
N LEU A 238 10.24 -2.13 13.83
CA LEU A 238 9.31 -1.22 14.49
C LEU A 238 9.65 -1.05 15.98
N ILE A 239 9.87 -2.15 16.70
CA ILE A 239 10.23 -2.11 18.12
C ILE A 239 11.57 -1.41 18.34
N SER A 240 12.56 -1.66 17.48
CA SER A 240 13.86 -0.97 17.59
C SER A 240 13.74 0.55 17.44
N GLN A 241 12.72 1.02 16.72
CA GLN A 241 12.45 2.44 16.50
C GLN A 241 11.53 3.06 17.56
N LEU A 242 10.74 2.28 18.29
CA LEU A 242 9.90 2.73 19.41
C LEU A 242 10.70 3.03 20.69
N GLY A 243 12.01 2.74 20.70
CA GLY A 243 12.93 3.08 21.79
C GLY A 243 12.87 2.16 23.02
N SER A 244 13.89 2.27 23.88
CA SER A 244 14.17 1.37 25.03
C SER A 244 13.19 1.46 26.21
N SER A 245 12.17 2.33 26.15
CA SER A 245 11.20 2.51 27.24
C SER A 245 10.11 1.43 27.27
N ASN A 246 9.98 0.67 26.18
CA ASN A 246 9.03 -0.42 26.06
C ASN A 246 9.65 -1.74 26.51
N ASN A 247 8.91 -2.55 27.28
CA ASN A 247 9.28 -3.94 27.51
C ASN A 247 9.21 -4.67 26.16
N ALA A 248 10.33 -4.73 25.46
CA ALA A 248 10.43 -5.20 24.08
C ALA A 248 9.81 -6.59 23.89
N SER A 249 9.89 -7.45 24.92
CA SER A 249 9.26 -8.76 24.90
C SER A 249 7.73 -8.66 24.94
N THR A 250 7.15 -7.90 25.86
CA THR A 250 5.68 -7.72 25.96
C THR A 250 5.12 -6.97 24.76
N THR A 251 5.82 -5.93 24.28
CA THR A 251 5.40 -5.19 23.08
C THR A 251 5.45 -6.09 21.85
N LEU A 252 6.53 -6.86 21.65
CA LEU A 252 6.59 -7.82 20.55
C LEU A 252 5.46 -8.84 20.65
N GLN A 253 5.17 -9.32 21.86
CA GLN A 253 4.08 -10.26 22.08
C GLN A 253 2.73 -9.70 21.62
N ASN A 254 2.42 -8.47 22.05
CA ASN A 254 1.18 -7.79 21.69
C ASN A 254 1.08 -7.56 20.18
N LEU A 255 2.16 -7.15 19.52
CA LEU A 255 2.14 -6.88 18.08
C LEU A 255 2.07 -8.16 17.24
N ILE A 256 2.73 -9.25 17.66
CA ILE A 256 2.57 -10.57 17.01
C ILE A 256 1.13 -11.07 17.17
N ALA A 257 0.55 -10.92 18.36
CA ALA A 257 -0.83 -11.30 18.62
C ALA A 257 -1.80 -10.50 17.73
N ALA A 258 -1.60 -9.17 17.63
CA ALA A 258 -2.39 -8.31 16.77
C ALA A 258 -2.26 -8.67 15.28
N PHE A 259 -1.03 -8.90 14.80
CA PHE A 259 -0.79 -9.32 13.42
C PHE A 259 -1.49 -10.65 13.10
N THR A 260 -1.42 -11.59 14.04
CA THR A 260 -2.04 -12.90 13.90
C THR A 260 -3.57 -12.79 13.93
N SER A 261 -4.13 -12.01 14.86
CA SER A 261 -5.57 -11.73 14.94
C SER A 261 -6.10 -11.14 13.63
N GLY A 262 -5.41 -10.13 13.11
CA GLY A 262 -5.80 -9.45 11.88
C GLY A 262 -5.74 -10.35 10.67
N SER A 263 -4.63 -11.07 10.51
CA SER A 263 -4.48 -12.05 9.42
C SER A 263 -5.55 -13.12 9.50
N ASN A 264 -5.87 -13.59 10.70
CA ASN A 264 -6.91 -14.59 10.92
C ASN A 264 -8.31 -14.06 10.58
N SER A 265 -8.63 -12.82 10.97
CA SER A 265 -9.86 -12.14 10.56
C SER A 265 -9.95 -12.01 9.03
N GLY A 266 -8.84 -11.67 8.37
CA GLY A 266 -8.74 -11.59 6.91
C GLY A 266 -8.97 -12.95 6.23
N LEU A 267 -8.38 -14.02 6.77
CA LEU A 267 -8.60 -15.38 6.31
C LEU A 267 -10.07 -15.79 6.48
N GLY A 268 -10.65 -15.52 7.65
CA GLY A 268 -12.06 -15.77 7.93
C GLY A 268 -12.97 -15.08 6.92
N ALA A 269 -12.65 -13.86 6.50
CA ALA A 269 -13.40 -13.15 5.46
C ALA A 269 -13.22 -13.76 4.05
N ILE A 270 -12.03 -14.26 3.70
CA ILE A 270 -11.81 -14.98 2.42
C ILE A 270 -12.61 -16.28 2.38
N VAL A 271 -12.61 -17.03 3.48
CA VAL A 271 -13.32 -18.31 3.57
C VAL A 271 -14.82 -18.13 3.82
N GLY A 272 -15.25 -17.01 4.39
CA GLY A 272 -16.67 -16.67 4.52
C GLY A 272 -17.30 -16.16 3.22
N SER A 273 -16.51 -15.63 2.29
CA SER A 273 -16.98 -15.07 1.01
C SER A 273 -17.04 -16.10 -0.14
N GLY A 274 -16.52 -17.30 0.06
CA GLY A 274 -16.74 -18.45 -0.81
C GLY A 274 -16.67 -19.72 0.01
N SER A 275 -17.49 -20.74 -0.27
CA SER A 275 -17.71 -21.98 0.49
C SER A 275 -16.47 -22.88 0.73
N GLY A 276 -15.31 -22.31 1.05
CA GLY A 276 -14.09 -23.00 1.39
C GLY A 276 -14.31 -23.78 2.68
N SER A 277 -13.93 -25.05 2.67
CA SER A 277 -14.08 -25.87 3.87
C SER A 277 -13.21 -25.33 5.00
N SER A 278 -13.61 -25.61 6.24
CA SER A 278 -12.81 -25.39 7.44
C SER A 278 -11.36 -25.89 7.30
N THR A 279 -11.13 -26.89 6.44
CA THR A 279 -9.79 -27.40 6.08
C THR A 279 -8.93 -26.35 5.40
N LEU A 280 -9.45 -25.60 4.41
CA LEU A 280 -8.67 -24.57 3.71
C LEU A 280 -8.27 -23.44 4.67
N ALA A 281 -9.19 -22.99 5.51
CA ALA A 281 -8.88 -22.00 6.55
C ALA A 281 -7.76 -22.49 7.48
N LYS A 282 -7.85 -23.76 7.94
CA LYS A 282 -6.83 -24.39 8.79
C LYS A 282 -5.47 -24.48 8.10
N THR A 283 -5.43 -24.86 6.83
CA THR A 283 -4.19 -24.95 6.05
C THR A 283 -3.56 -23.57 5.83
N LEU A 284 -4.35 -22.57 5.45
CA LEU A 284 -3.87 -21.21 5.22
C LEU A 284 -3.37 -20.55 6.50
N LEU A 285 -4.07 -20.74 7.62
CA LEU A 285 -3.60 -20.24 8.91
C LEU A 285 -2.31 -20.96 9.33
N THR A 286 -2.26 -22.28 9.19
CA THR A 286 -1.06 -23.07 9.53
C THR A 286 0.14 -22.59 8.70
N ALA A 287 -0.04 -22.26 7.43
CA ALA A 287 1.01 -21.70 6.58
C ALA A 287 1.50 -20.34 7.08
N LEU A 288 0.58 -19.41 7.40
CA LEU A 288 0.91 -18.11 7.97
C LEU A 288 1.69 -18.23 9.29
N MET A 289 1.16 -19.03 10.21
CA MET A 289 1.73 -19.25 11.54
C MET A 289 3.07 -19.99 11.46
N GLY A 290 3.19 -20.93 10.52
CA GLY A 290 4.46 -21.57 10.16
C GLY A 290 5.50 -20.54 9.71
N GLY A 291 5.11 -19.58 8.89
CA GLY A 291 5.95 -18.46 8.47
C GLY A 291 6.49 -17.63 9.64
N ILE A 292 5.60 -17.24 10.57
CA ILE A 292 5.97 -16.51 11.79
C ILE A 292 6.92 -17.34 12.65
N LYS A 293 6.63 -18.64 12.84
CA LYS A 293 7.48 -19.55 13.62
C LYS A 293 8.87 -19.71 13.02
N ILE A 294 8.97 -19.87 11.70
CA ILE A 294 10.24 -20.00 10.99
C ILE A 294 11.08 -18.74 11.18
N ALA A 295 10.49 -17.56 10.99
CA ALA A 295 11.19 -16.29 11.24
C ALA A 295 11.56 -16.11 12.72
N GLY A 296 10.71 -16.59 13.63
CA GLY A 296 10.93 -16.56 15.07
C GLY A 296 12.09 -17.43 15.53
N ALA A 297 12.31 -18.58 14.91
CA ALA A 297 13.37 -19.52 15.28
C ALA A 297 14.78 -18.92 15.17
N THR A 298 14.97 -17.91 14.33
CA THR A 298 16.23 -17.19 14.16
C THR A 298 16.32 -15.90 14.99
N SER A 299 15.29 -15.56 15.77
CA SER A 299 15.22 -14.34 16.58
C SER A 299 15.67 -14.62 18.02
N PRO A 300 16.30 -13.65 18.73
CA PRO A 300 16.53 -13.76 20.18
C PRO A 300 15.23 -13.93 21.00
N THR A 301 14.07 -13.71 20.38
CA THR A 301 12.73 -13.92 20.95
C THR A 301 12.09 -15.26 20.57
N ALA A 302 12.85 -16.23 20.05
CA ALA A 302 12.34 -17.51 19.54
C ALA A 302 11.40 -18.27 20.49
N SER A 303 11.71 -18.30 21.79
CA SER A 303 10.88 -18.95 22.81
C SER A 303 9.52 -18.26 22.98
N VAL A 304 9.54 -16.93 22.97
CA VAL A 304 8.35 -16.07 23.06
C VAL A 304 7.49 -16.23 21.80
N VAL A 305 8.08 -16.15 20.62
CA VAL A 305 7.37 -16.34 19.34
C VAL A 305 6.74 -17.73 19.26
N THR A 306 7.48 -18.77 19.63
CA THR A 306 6.98 -20.16 19.59
C THR A 306 5.81 -20.38 20.54
N SER A 307 5.86 -19.82 21.74
CA SER A 307 4.79 -19.91 22.73
C SER A 307 3.51 -19.21 22.25
N ILE A 308 3.63 -18.00 21.70
CA ILE A 308 2.49 -17.22 21.18
C ILE A 308 1.84 -17.91 19.99
N VAL A 309 2.66 -18.29 19.01
CA VAL A 309 2.18 -18.97 17.81
C VAL A 309 1.50 -20.29 18.20
N GLY A 310 2.07 -21.05 19.13
CA GLY A 310 1.43 -22.27 19.65
C GLY A 310 0.07 -22.00 20.30
N SER A 311 -0.01 -21.00 21.18
CA SER A 311 -1.24 -20.64 21.91
C SER A 311 -2.35 -20.12 20.98
N LEU A 312 -2.00 -19.23 20.04
CA LEU A 312 -2.95 -18.66 19.09
C LEU A 312 -3.46 -19.72 18.10
N LEU A 313 -2.59 -20.64 17.65
CA LEU A 313 -3.01 -21.73 16.77
C LEU A 313 -3.96 -22.66 17.51
N GLY A 314 -3.66 -23.01 18.76
CA GLY A 314 -4.53 -23.83 19.60
C GLY A 314 -5.90 -23.19 19.84
N SER A 315 -5.94 -21.90 20.17
CA SER A 315 -7.18 -21.13 20.40
C SER A 315 -8.03 -20.97 19.14
N PHE A 316 -7.41 -20.92 17.97
CA PHE A 316 -8.15 -20.85 16.71
C PHE A 316 -8.66 -22.21 16.26
N LEU A 317 -7.82 -23.25 16.35
CA LEU A 317 -8.22 -24.61 15.99
C LEU A 317 -9.36 -25.14 16.88
N SER A 318 -9.49 -24.65 18.11
CA SER A 318 -10.63 -25.00 18.98
C SER A 318 -11.93 -24.28 18.63
N LYS A 319 -11.87 -23.20 17.83
CA LYS A 319 -13.05 -22.42 17.39
C LYS A 319 -13.60 -22.87 16.03
N ILE A 320 -12.97 -23.84 15.36
CA ILE A 320 -13.40 -24.41 14.06
C ILE A 320 -13.50 -25.93 14.12
#